data_AF-A0A1E3XD62-F1
#
_entry.id   AF-A0A1E3XD62-F1
#
_cell.length_a   1.000
_cell.length_b   1.000
_cell.length_c   1.000
_cell.angle_alpha   90.00
_cell.angle_beta   90.00
_cell.angle_gamma   90.00
#
_symmetry.space_group_name_H-M   'P 1'
#
loop_
_entity.id
_entity.type
_entity.pdbx_description
1 polymer ?
#
loop_
_entity_poly.entity_id
_entity_poly.type
_entity_poly.pdbx_seq_one_letter_code
_entity_poly.pdbx_strand_id
1 'polypeptide(L)'
;MAEINKEHKHTEPSTLKLKKRGKQGIFGFFTLRPVYVTIAALIPIIISGLAVYFIFFKSVVSPPIIKVAAERHDNFVHDNIRLDLVSSDRNEIRRHFKNLQRSILAIDVPECKGRDIKLLGCKYSSLAGKQSAYVGLKGTHNKISLEMVNGSGMNINRLKHELFKGRPYYFGRHKGYNVILWRRGNTLYSLTSTMNRRGLMRVANESIFPYHK
;
A
#
# COMPACT_ATOMS: atom_id res chain seq x y z
N MET A 1 15.39 107.50 -46.49
CA MET A 1 16.00 107.32 -45.16
C MET A 1 15.84 105.84 -44.83
N ALA A 2 16.86 104.98 -44.99
CA ALA A 2 18.11 104.90 -44.21
C ALA A 2 17.70 104.72 -42.73
N GLU A 3 17.93 103.61 -42.01
CA GLU A 3 19.12 102.76 -41.85
C GLU A 3 18.72 101.48 -41.04
N ILE A 4 19.16 100.26 -41.41
CA ILE A 4 20.19 99.42 -40.70
C ILE A 4 19.59 98.59 -39.54
N ASN A 5 19.89 97.32 -39.21
CA ASN A 5 20.78 96.19 -39.61
C ASN A 5 20.10 94.93 -39.01
N LYS A 6 20.04 93.71 -39.57
CA LYS A 6 21.08 92.76 -40.07
C LYS A 6 22.05 92.21 -39.01
N GLU A 7 21.86 90.92 -38.66
CA GLU A 7 22.86 89.85 -38.44
C GLU A 7 22.07 88.53 -38.41
N HIS A 8 22.16 87.50 -39.28
CA HIS A 8 23.23 86.76 -39.96
C HIS A 8 24.05 85.81 -39.07
N LYS A 9 23.77 84.49 -39.18
CA LYS A 9 24.72 83.35 -39.29
C LYS A 9 23.91 82.09 -39.65
N HIS A 10 23.92 81.61 -40.90
CA HIS A 10 24.89 80.77 -41.63
C HIS A 10 24.91 79.28 -41.22
N THR A 11 24.67 78.44 -42.25
CA THR A 11 25.17 77.08 -42.55
C THR A 11 24.42 75.81 -42.06
N GLU A 12 23.85 75.14 -43.06
CA GLU A 12 23.56 73.69 -43.26
C GLU A 12 24.74 72.72 -42.93
N PRO A 13 24.70 71.41 -43.25
CA PRO A 13 23.66 70.36 -43.14
C PRO A 13 24.21 69.14 -42.35
N SER A 14 23.49 68.01 -42.42
CA SER A 14 23.95 66.62 -42.21
C SER A 14 23.83 66.02 -40.81
N THR A 15 23.02 64.97 -40.67
CA THR A 15 23.52 63.58 -40.68
C THR A 15 22.40 62.61 -40.28
N LEU A 16 22.13 61.67 -41.18
CA LEU A 16 21.46 60.40 -40.89
C LEU A 16 22.17 59.71 -39.71
N LYS A 17 21.48 59.51 -38.60
CA LYS A 17 21.87 58.51 -37.59
C LYS A 17 20.78 57.45 -37.44
N LEU A 18 21.07 56.30 -38.04
CA LEU A 18 20.46 55.00 -37.78
C LEU A 18 20.35 54.78 -36.25
N LYS A 19 19.14 54.89 -35.69
CA LYS A 19 18.92 54.58 -34.28
C LYS A 19 18.74 53.07 -34.11
N LYS A 20 19.85 52.45 -33.70
CA LYS A 20 20.02 51.08 -33.20
C LYS A 20 18.74 50.50 -32.59
N ARG A 21 18.27 49.41 -33.21
CA ARG A 21 17.27 48.46 -32.72
C ARG A 21 17.80 47.83 -31.41
N GLY A 22 17.40 48.36 -30.27
CA GLY A 22 17.69 47.77 -28.97
C GLY A 22 16.81 46.55 -28.74
N LYS A 23 17.43 45.37 -28.67
CA LYS A 23 16.81 44.15 -28.12
C LYS A 23 16.34 44.49 -26.70
N GLN A 24 15.03 44.75 -26.53
CA GLN A 24 14.41 44.77 -25.21
C GLN A 24 14.43 43.34 -24.69
N GLY A 25 15.50 43.06 -23.94
CA GLY A 25 15.72 41.80 -23.28
C GLY A 25 14.62 41.54 -22.26
N ILE A 26 14.35 40.24 -22.10
CA ILE A 26 13.44 39.58 -21.16
C ILE A 26 13.83 39.82 -19.69
N PHE A 27 14.73 40.78 -19.43
CA PHE A 27 15.26 41.15 -18.12
C PHE A 27 14.45 42.24 -17.40
N GLY A 28 13.37 42.75 -18.02
CA GLY A 28 12.45 43.70 -17.38
C GLY A 28 11.50 43.10 -16.33
N PHE A 29 11.52 41.77 -16.13
CA PHE A 29 10.65 41.10 -15.16
C PHE A 29 11.22 41.07 -13.72
N PHE A 30 12.45 41.51 -13.49
CA PHE A 30 13.13 41.37 -12.18
C PHE A 30 13.10 42.64 -11.31
N THR A 31 12.05 43.45 -11.39
CA THR A 31 11.73 44.46 -10.36
C THR A 31 10.41 44.12 -9.65
N LEU A 32 10.21 42.83 -9.37
CA LEU A 32 9.08 42.38 -8.56
C LEU A 32 9.49 42.41 -7.09
N ARG A 33 8.67 43.09 -6.29
CA ARG A 33 8.79 43.26 -4.83
C ARG A 33 9.34 41.99 -4.15
N PRO A 34 10.16 42.08 -3.08
CA PRO A 34 10.82 40.94 -2.44
C PRO A 34 9.88 39.76 -2.09
N VAL A 35 8.59 40.05 -1.93
CA VAL A 35 7.49 39.08 -1.78
C VAL A 35 7.41 38.05 -2.92
N TYR A 36 7.68 38.42 -4.16
CA TYR A 36 7.58 37.49 -5.29
C TYR A 36 8.77 36.52 -5.36
N VAL A 37 9.94 36.95 -4.92
CA VAL A 37 11.14 36.11 -4.84
C VAL A 37 10.99 35.06 -3.73
N THR A 38 10.43 35.45 -2.59
CA THR A 38 10.17 34.51 -1.49
C THR A 38 9.10 33.49 -1.84
N ILE A 39 8.04 33.90 -2.54
CA ILE A 39 7.00 32.97 -3.03
C ILE A 39 7.57 31.97 -4.04
N ALA A 40 8.41 32.42 -4.99
CA ALA A 40 9.02 31.54 -5.99
C ALA A 40 9.95 30.48 -5.38
N ALA A 41 10.63 30.79 -4.27
CA ALA A 41 11.51 29.86 -3.57
C ALA A 41 10.75 28.80 -2.73
N LEU A 42 9.52 29.11 -2.27
CA LEU A 42 8.72 28.19 -1.44
C LEU A 42 8.03 27.09 -2.27
N ILE A 43 7.68 27.38 -3.52
CA ILE A 43 7.02 26.43 -4.43
C ILE A 43 7.79 25.09 -4.57
N PRO A 44 9.10 25.06 -4.87
CA PRO A 44 9.84 23.80 -5.02
C PRO A 44 9.97 23.02 -3.70
N ILE A 45 10.02 23.70 -2.56
CA ILE A 45 10.07 23.06 -1.23
C ILE A 45 8.74 22.36 -0.94
N ILE A 46 7.62 23.04 -1.21
CA ILE A 46 6.28 22.47 -1.04
C ILE A 46 6.07 21.28 -1.97
N ILE A 47 6.47 21.39 -3.25
CA ILE A 47 6.38 20.29 -4.22
C ILE A 47 7.24 19.09 -3.78
N SER A 48 8.46 19.33 -3.30
CA SER A 48 9.35 18.27 -2.80
C SER A 48 8.79 17.61 -1.55
N GLY A 49 8.27 18.41 -0.60
CA GLY A 49 7.61 17.92 0.60
C GLY A 49 6.36 17.08 0.26
N LEU A 50 5.55 17.52 -0.69
CA LEU A 50 4.40 16.75 -1.21
C LEU A 50 4.86 15.47 -1.91
N ALA A 51 5.92 15.49 -2.71
CA ALA A 51 6.43 14.31 -3.39
C ALA A 51 6.93 13.26 -2.39
N VAL A 52 7.72 13.68 -1.39
CA VAL A 52 8.14 12.84 -0.27
C VAL A 52 6.91 12.31 0.47
N TYR A 53 5.95 13.17 0.78
CA TYR A 53 4.70 12.74 1.43
C TYR A 53 3.94 11.69 0.61
N PHE A 54 3.80 11.87 -0.70
CA PHE A 54 3.15 10.89 -1.58
C PHE A 54 3.97 9.61 -1.78
N ILE A 55 5.29 9.63 -1.58
CA ILE A 55 6.12 8.43 -1.64
C ILE A 55 6.00 7.63 -0.34
N PHE A 56 6.01 8.31 0.82
CA PHE A 56 6.04 7.65 2.13
C PHE A 56 4.66 7.43 2.78
N PHE A 57 3.72 8.35 2.55
CA PHE A 57 2.40 8.36 3.22
C PHE A 57 1.21 8.13 2.29
N LYS A 58 1.40 8.02 0.97
CA LYS A 58 0.29 7.66 0.07
C LYS A 58 -0.24 6.29 0.48
N SER A 59 -1.42 6.29 1.08
CA SER A 59 -2.19 5.10 1.36
C SER A 59 -2.50 4.43 0.03
N VAL A 60 -1.69 3.45 -0.35
CA VAL A 60 -2.07 2.50 -1.40
C VAL A 60 -3.37 1.89 -0.89
N VAL A 61 -4.49 2.26 -1.51
CA VAL A 61 -5.81 1.74 -1.18
C VAL A 61 -5.70 0.23 -1.29
N SER A 62 -5.60 -0.41 -0.13
CA SER A 62 -5.36 -1.82 -0.06
C SER A 62 -6.65 -2.50 -0.51
N PRO A 63 -6.57 -3.51 -1.39
CA PRO A 63 -7.75 -4.26 -1.81
C PRO A 63 -8.57 -4.69 -0.59
N PRO A 64 -9.91 -4.63 -0.62
CA PRO A 64 -10.73 -4.78 0.58
C PRO A 64 -10.41 -6.03 1.40
N ILE A 65 -10.14 -7.15 0.74
CA ILE A 65 -9.77 -8.42 1.41
C ILE A 65 -8.43 -8.32 2.16
N ILE A 66 -7.45 -7.61 1.61
CA ILE A 66 -6.14 -7.37 2.26
C ILE A 66 -6.32 -6.48 3.48
N LYS A 67 -7.11 -5.41 3.33
CA LYS A 67 -7.40 -4.47 4.43
C LYS A 67 -8.06 -5.20 5.60
N VAL A 68 -9.15 -5.94 5.34
CA VAL A 68 -9.90 -6.68 6.37
C VAL A 68 -9.01 -7.72 7.07
N ALA A 69 -8.23 -8.49 6.31
CA ALA A 69 -7.32 -9.48 6.89
C ALA A 69 -6.23 -8.84 7.76
N ALA A 70 -5.69 -7.69 7.35
CA ALA A 70 -4.67 -6.95 8.09
C ALA A 70 -5.21 -6.28 9.34
N GLU A 71 -6.37 -5.61 9.27
CA GLU A 71 -7.00 -4.98 10.43
C GLU A 71 -7.45 -6.02 11.47
N ARG A 72 -7.93 -7.18 11.03
CA ARG A 72 -8.22 -8.30 11.93
C ARG A 72 -6.96 -8.83 12.61
N HIS A 73 -5.88 -8.98 11.85
CA HIS A 73 -4.59 -9.38 12.41
C HIS A 73 -4.05 -8.35 13.40
N ASP A 74 -4.21 -7.05 13.12
CA ASP A 74 -3.85 -5.95 14.01
C ASP A 74 -4.56 -6.09 15.36
N ASN A 75 -5.87 -6.34 15.34
CA ASN A 75 -6.65 -6.61 16.55
C ASN A 75 -6.16 -7.86 17.30
N PHE A 76 -5.73 -8.90 16.58
CA PHE A 76 -5.16 -10.10 17.19
C PHE A 76 -3.79 -9.86 17.83
N VAL A 77 -2.95 -9.03 17.21
CA VAL A 77 -1.64 -8.68 17.74
C VAL A 77 -1.79 -7.95 19.07
N HIS A 78 -2.73 -7.00 19.14
CA HIS A 78 -3.00 -6.17 20.32
C HIS A 78 -4.03 -6.77 21.29
N ASP A 79 -4.33 -8.07 21.18
CA ASP A 79 -5.24 -8.80 22.08
C ASP A 79 -6.67 -8.21 22.18
N ASN A 80 -7.07 -7.45 21.15
CA ASN A 80 -8.41 -6.86 20.99
C ASN A 80 -9.42 -7.86 20.40
N ILE A 81 -8.99 -9.07 20.03
CA ILE A 81 -9.86 -10.14 19.56
C ILE A 81 -9.85 -11.32 20.55
N ARG A 82 -11.03 -11.74 20.97
CA ARG A 82 -11.19 -12.97 21.78
C ARG A 82 -11.47 -14.15 20.86
N LEU A 83 -10.63 -15.17 20.96
CA LEU A 83 -10.83 -16.45 20.28
C LEU A 83 -12.06 -17.15 20.89
N ASP A 84 -12.87 -17.79 20.05
CA ASP A 84 -14.06 -18.52 20.50
C ASP A 84 -13.66 -19.82 21.21
N LEU A 85 -12.54 -20.41 20.76
CA LEU A 85 -11.93 -21.59 21.35
C LEU A 85 -10.42 -21.34 21.43
N VAL A 86 -9.85 -21.42 22.63
CA VAL A 86 -8.41 -21.43 22.87
C VAL A 86 -7.98 -22.88 23.02
N SER A 87 -7.31 -23.41 22.00
CA SER A 87 -6.84 -24.80 22.01
C SER A 87 -5.61 -24.95 21.12
N SER A 88 -4.68 -25.79 21.58
CA SER A 88 -3.55 -26.27 20.78
C SER A 88 -3.87 -27.56 20.03
N ASP A 89 -5.01 -28.20 20.29
CA ASP A 89 -5.46 -29.41 19.59
C ASP A 89 -6.18 -29.06 18.28
N ARG A 90 -5.57 -29.45 17.17
CA ARG A 90 -6.15 -29.28 15.82
C ARG A 90 -7.50 -29.96 15.66
N ASN A 91 -7.71 -31.10 16.32
CA ASN A 91 -8.94 -31.88 16.18
C ASN A 91 -10.09 -31.21 16.93
N GLU A 92 -9.79 -30.54 18.03
CA GLU A 92 -10.75 -29.69 18.74
C GLU A 92 -11.16 -28.49 17.89
N ILE A 93 -10.19 -27.78 17.28
CA ILE A 93 -10.48 -26.67 16.34
C ILE A 93 -11.31 -27.14 15.15
N ARG A 94 -11.00 -28.30 14.58
CA ARG A 94 -11.80 -28.88 13.48
C ARG A 94 -13.23 -29.18 13.90
N ARG A 95 -13.41 -29.79 15.07
CA ARG A 95 -14.73 -30.08 15.64
C ARG A 95 -15.51 -28.79 15.89
N HIS A 96 -14.84 -27.75 16.39
CA HIS A 96 -15.44 -26.43 16.60
C HIS A 96 -16.01 -25.84 15.30
N PHE A 97 -15.32 -26.04 14.17
CA PHE A 97 -15.78 -25.58 12.86
C PHE A 97 -16.63 -26.58 12.06
N LYS A 98 -17.10 -27.68 12.66
CA LYS A 98 -17.85 -28.74 11.94
C LYS A 98 -19.07 -28.20 11.18
N ASN A 99 -19.78 -27.21 11.75
CA ASN A 99 -20.92 -26.58 11.09
C ASN A 99 -20.49 -25.74 9.87
N LEU A 100 -19.36 -25.05 10.00
CA LEU A 100 -18.80 -24.25 8.93
C LEU A 100 -18.24 -25.10 7.79
N GLN A 101 -17.75 -26.31 8.07
CA GLN A 101 -17.30 -27.25 7.02
C GLN A 101 -18.43 -27.64 6.04
N ARG A 102 -19.70 -27.48 6.44
CA ARG A 102 -20.83 -27.71 5.54
C ARG A 102 -20.98 -26.60 4.49
N SER A 103 -20.50 -25.39 4.78
CA SER A 103 -20.58 -24.20 3.91
C SER A 103 -19.22 -23.77 3.31
N ILE A 104 -18.12 -24.13 3.98
CA ILE A 104 -16.73 -23.93 3.56
C ILE A 104 -16.12 -25.29 3.22
N LEU A 105 -15.64 -25.43 1.98
CA LEU A 105 -15.25 -26.71 1.39
C LEU A 105 -14.08 -27.41 2.09
N ALA A 106 -13.18 -26.66 2.76
CA ALA A 106 -12.04 -27.24 3.48
C ALA A 106 -11.58 -26.34 4.63
N ILE A 107 -11.36 -26.94 5.81
CA ILE A 107 -10.77 -26.28 6.99
C ILE A 107 -9.47 -27.00 7.34
N ASP A 108 -8.37 -26.48 6.80
CA ASP A 108 -7.04 -27.04 6.97
C ASP A 108 -6.36 -26.42 8.18
N VAL A 109 -6.62 -27.00 9.36
CA VAL A 109 -5.95 -26.59 10.60
C VAL A 109 -4.48 -27.03 10.58
N PRO A 110 -3.51 -26.11 10.77
CA PRO A 110 -2.09 -26.41 10.68
C PRO A 110 -1.66 -27.48 11.67
N GLU A 111 -0.75 -28.36 11.26
CA GLU A 111 -0.33 -29.50 12.09
C GLU A 111 0.66 -29.11 13.19
N CYS A 112 1.24 -27.90 13.15
CA CYS A 112 2.14 -27.32 14.16
C CYS A 112 3.18 -28.31 14.75
N LYS A 113 3.68 -29.25 13.93
CA LYS A 113 4.62 -30.30 14.35
C LYS A 113 6.07 -29.81 14.49
N GLY A 114 6.37 -28.56 14.12
CA GLY A 114 7.67 -27.92 14.25
C GLY A 114 7.75 -26.99 15.47
N ARG A 115 8.96 -26.73 15.98
CA ARG A 115 9.18 -25.88 17.19
C ARG A 115 8.75 -24.43 16.99
N ASP A 116 8.56 -23.98 15.75
CA ASP A 116 8.50 -22.56 15.41
C ASP A 116 7.08 -22.00 15.25
N ILE A 117 6.04 -22.84 15.25
CA ILE A 117 4.63 -22.39 15.14
C ILE A 117 3.76 -23.15 16.13
N LYS A 118 3.03 -22.41 16.96
CA LYS A 118 2.08 -22.92 17.93
C LYS A 118 0.66 -22.49 17.60
N LEU A 119 -0.28 -23.39 17.78
CA LEU A 119 -1.70 -23.13 17.64
C LEU A 119 -2.22 -22.43 18.90
N LEU A 120 -2.86 -21.28 18.75
CA LEU A 120 -3.42 -20.51 19.86
C LEU A 120 -4.93 -20.72 20.02
N GLY A 121 -5.61 -21.07 18.94
CA GLY A 121 -7.06 -21.28 18.94
C GLY A 121 -7.71 -20.76 17.68
N CYS A 122 -9.04 -20.59 17.73
CA CYS A 122 -9.83 -20.24 16.57
C CYS A 122 -11.06 -19.38 16.90
N LYS A 123 -11.63 -18.81 15.84
CA LYS A 123 -12.82 -17.95 15.90
C LYS A 123 -13.62 -18.03 14.60
N TYR A 124 -14.95 -17.95 14.69
CA TYR A 124 -15.81 -17.67 13.56
C TYR A 124 -15.70 -16.20 13.15
N SER A 125 -15.47 -15.95 11.86
CA SER A 125 -15.33 -14.58 11.37
C SER A 125 -16.00 -14.37 10.01
N SER A 126 -15.72 -13.21 9.42
CA SER A 126 -16.15 -12.87 8.07
C SER A 126 -15.00 -12.26 7.28
N LEU A 127 -14.60 -12.88 6.18
CA LEU A 127 -13.61 -12.33 5.26
C LEU A 127 -14.32 -11.85 3.99
N ALA A 128 -14.23 -10.54 3.75
CA ALA A 128 -14.88 -9.89 2.60
C ALA A 128 -16.39 -10.24 2.48
N GLY A 129 -17.10 -10.20 3.61
CA GLY A 129 -18.56 -10.41 3.67
C GLY A 129 -18.99 -11.88 3.69
N LYS A 130 -18.07 -12.84 3.64
CA LYS A 130 -18.39 -14.27 3.72
C LYS A 130 -17.88 -14.89 5.02
N GLN A 131 -18.67 -15.81 5.57
CA GLN A 131 -18.27 -16.58 6.75
C GLN A 131 -16.92 -17.25 6.54
N SER A 132 -16.04 -17.13 7.53
CA SER A 132 -14.67 -17.63 7.49
C SER A 132 -14.30 -18.32 8.80
N ALA A 133 -13.39 -19.29 8.71
CA ALA A 133 -12.70 -19.87 9.85
C ALA A 133 -11.41 -19.08 10.09
N TYR A 134 -11.29 -18.44 11.24
CA TYR A 134 -10.08 -17.78 11.68
C TYR A 134 -9.32 -18.67 12.67
N VAL A 135 -8.01 -18.79 12.49
CA VAL A 135 -7.10 -19.56 13.34
C VAL A 135 -5.94 -18.65 13.75
N GLY A 136 -5.76 -18.49 15.05
CA GLY A 136 -4.64 -17.77 15.64
C GLY A 136 -3.43 -18.68 15.81
N LEU A 137 -2.27 -18.22 15.37
CA LEU A 137 -1.00 -18.93 15.45
C LEU A 137 0.05 -18.03 16.10
N LYS A 138 1.01 -18.64 16.79
CA LYS A 138 2.19 -17.97 17.34
C LYS A 138 3.43 -18.54 16.67
N GLY A 139 4.09 -17.72 15.85
CA GLY A 139 5.46 -17.96 15.40
C GLY A 139 6.47 -17.69 16.52
N THR A 140 7.76 -17.90 16.24
CA THR A 140 8.85 -17.66 17.22
C THR A 140 8.86 -16.24 17.78
N HIS A 141 8.64 -15.23 16.93
CA HIS A 141 8.71 -13.81 17.32
C HIS A 141 7.48 -12.99 16.89
N ASN A 142 6.46 -13.63 16.35
CA ASN A 142 5.35 -12.95 15.71
C ASN A 142 4.06 -13.75 15.84
N LYS A 143 2.93 -13.05 15.98
CA LYS A 143 1.62 -13.66 15.79
C LYS A 143 1.37 -13.84 14.29
N ILE A 144 0.65 -14.88 13.93
CA ILE A 144 0.26 -15.18 12.55
C ILE A 144 -1.25 -15.45 12.57
N SER A 145 -1.98 -14.84 11.65
CA SER A 145 -3.42 -15.10 11.46
C SER A 145 -3.62 -15.92 10.21
N LEU A 146 -4.25 -17.08 10.34
CA LEU A 146 -4.74 -17.87 9.22
C LEU A 146 -6.25 -17.71 9.12
N GLU A 147 -6.76 -17.39 7.93
CA GLU A 147 -8.19 -17.30 7.69
C GLU A 147 -8.57 -18.08 6.43
N MET A 148 -9.65 -18.84 6.52
CA MET A 148 -10.14 -19.73 5.46
C MET A 148 -11.59 -19.37 5.14
N VAL A 149 -11.88 -19.15 3.86
CA VAL A 149 -13.20 -18.72 3.39
C VAL A 149 -13.56 -19.44 2.09
N ASN A 150 -14.86 -19.59 1.83
CA ASN A 150 -15.32 -20.02 0.50
C ASN A 150 -15.00 -18.93 -0.54
N GLY A 151 -13.96 -19.18 -1.33
CA GLY A 151 -13.40 -18.27 -2.32
C GLY A 151 -14.12 -18.26 -3.67
N SER A 152 -15.17 -19.06 -3.86
CA SER A 152 -15.94 -19.08 -5.11
C SER A 152 -16.48 -17.68 -5.44
N GLY A 153 -16.26 -17.22 -6.67
CA GLY A 153 -16.68 -15.89 -7.12
C GLY A 153 -15.87 -14.71 -6.56
N MET A 154 -14.90 -14.92 -5.65
CA MET A 154 -13.95 -13.86 -5.30
C MET A 154 -12.95 -13.69 -6.45
N ASN A 155 -12.50 -12.47 -6.74
CA ASN A 155 -11.44 -12.26 -7.74
C ASN A 155 -10.20 -11.69 -7.07
N ILE A 156 -9.17 -12.54 -6.92
CA ILE A 156 -7.85 -12.15 -6.39
C ILE A 156 -6.80 -12.02 -7.50
N ASN A 157 -7.14 -12.33 -8.75
CA ASN A 157 -6.18 -12.44 -9.85
C ASN A 157 -5.57 -11.09 -10.24
N ARG A 158 -6.22 -9.99 -9.85
CA ARG A 158 -5.71 -8.62 -10.03
C ARG A 158 -4.61 -8.24 -9.02
N LEU A 159 -4.37 -9.07 -8.01
CA LEU A 159 -3.29 -8.85 -7.05
C LEU A 159 -1.96 -9.27 -7.65
N LYS A 160 -0.88 -8.61 -7.21
CA LYS A 160 0.48 -9.07 -7.49
C LYS A 160 0.63 -10.49 -6.97
N HIS A 161 1.24 -11.37 -7.75
CA HIS A 161 1.45 -12.76 -7.37
C HIS A 161 2.83 -13.27 -7.75
N GLU A 162 3.25 -14.35 -7.11
CA GLU A 162 4.51 -15.08 -7.36
C GLU A 162 4.21 -16.57 -7.21
N LEU A 163 4.88 -17.39 -8.02
CA LEU A 163 4.83 -18.83 -7.89
C LEU A 163 5.84 -19.28 -6.84
N PHE A 164 5.38 -20.05 -5.86
CA PHE A 164 6.24 -20.68 -4.86
C PHE A 164 5.90 -22.17 -4.78
N LYS A 165 6.90 -23.03 -5.02
CA LYS A 165 6.74 -24.50 -5.06
C LYS A 165 5.55 -24.95 -5.94
N GLY A 166 5.40 -24.32 -7.11
CA GLY A 166 4.35 -24.64 -8.08
C GLY A 166 2.95 -24.10 -7.76
N ARG A 167 2.78 -23.30 -6.69
CA ARG A 167 1.50 -22.67 -6.33
C ARG A 167 1.57 -21.14 -6.46
N PRO A 168 0.54 -20.49 -7.05
CA PRO A 168 0.44 -19.04 -7.04
C PRO A 168 0.03 -18.51 -5.66
N TYR A 169 0.82 -17.56 -5.15
CA TYR A 169 0.50 -16.77 -3.96
C TYR A 169 0.32 -15.32 -4.35
N TYR A 170 -0.77 -14.72 -3.89
CA TYR A 170 -1.15 -13.33 -4.15
C TYR A 170 -0.84 -12.47 -2.93
N PHE A 171 -0.47 -11.21 -3.15
CA PHE A 171 0.09 -10.37 -2.10
C PHE A 171 -0.63 -9.05 -1.92
N GLY A 172 -0.68 -8.63 -0.66
CA GLY A 172 -0.98 -7.27 -0.28
C GLY A 172 -0.22 -6.87 0.99
N ARG A 173 -0.21 -5.57 1.28
CA ARG A 173 0.33 -5.04 2.51
C ARG A 173 -0.60 -3.94 3.01
N HIS A 174 -0.87 -3.94 4.31
CA HIS A 174 -1.70 -2.92 4.95
C HIS A 174 -1.29 -2.77 6.42
N LYS A 175 -1.19 -1.53 6.93
CA LYS A 175 -0.73 -1.22 8.31
C LYS A 175 0.56 -1.95 8.72
N GLY A 176 1.53 -2.04 7.80
CA GLY A 176 2.79 -2.73 8.06
C GLY A 176 2.74 -4.27 7.95
N TYR A 177 1.55 -4.88 8.00
CA TYR A 177 1.36 -6.33 7.87
C TYR A 177 1.38 -6.80 6.42
N ASN A 178 2.06 -7.92 6.17
CA ASN A 178 2.02 -8.63 4.91
C ASN A 178 0.87 -9.64 4.95
N VAL A 179 0.09 -9.66 3.87
CA VAL A 179 -0.99 -10.62 3.64
C VAL A 179 -0.64 -11.42 2.40
N ILE A 180 -0.61 -12.73 2.54
CA ILE A 180 -0.57 -13.65 1.39
C ILE A 180 -1.94 -14.31 1.25
N LEU A 181 -2.39 -14.49 0.02
CA LEU A 181 -3.60 -15.23 -0.31
C LEU A 181 -3.25 -16.36 -1.27
N TRP A 182 -3.88 -17.51 -1.13
CA TRP A 182 -3.79 -18.58 -2.12
C TRP A 182 -5.08 -19.39 -2.15
N ARG A 183 -5.26 -20.14 -3.24
CA ARG A 183 -6.41 -21.04 -3.41
C ARG A 183 -5.99 -22.49 -3.31
N ARG A 184 -6.90 -23.30 -2.78
CA ARG A 184 -6.89 -24.76 -2.90
C ARG A 184 -8.35 -25.18 -3.09
N GLY A 185 -8.68 -25.64 -4.30
CA GLY A 185 -10.07 -25.84 -4.72
C GLY A 185 -10.87 -24.54 -4.58
N ASN A 186 -12.05 -24.64 -3.96
CA ASN A 186 -12.92 -23.48 -3.70
C ASN A 186 -12.57 -22.72 -2.42
N THR A 187 -11.59 -23.17 -1.62
CA THR A 187 -11.19 -22.46 -0.40
C THR A 187 -10.13 -21.42 -0.75
N LEU A 188 -10.39 -20.18 -0.34
CA LEU A 188 -9.42 -19.09 -0.33
C LEU A 188 -8.84 -18.99 1.07
N TYR A 189 -7.52 -18.98 1.14
CA TYR A 189 -6.76 -18.85 2.38
C TYR A 189 -6.13 -17.47 2.42
N SER A 190 -6.06 -16.90 3.61
CA SER A 190 -5.29 -15.71 3.93
C SER A 190 -4.35 -16.02 5.07
N LEU A 191 -3.08 -15.65 4.93
CA LEU A 191 -2.11 -15.69 6.02
C LEU A 191 -1.52 -14.30 6.19
N THR A 192 -1.63 -13.77 7.41
CA THR A 192 -1.25 -12.39 7.74
C THR A 192 -0.26 -12.36 8.88
N SER A 193 0.84 -11.61 8.72
CA SER A 193 1.82 -11.35 9.79
C SER A 193 2.75 -10.18 9.42
N THR A 194 3.61 -9.78 10.36
CA THR A 194 4.76 -8.89 10.10
C THR A 194 5.90 -9.61 9.37
N MET A 195 5.87 -10.95 9.26
CA MET A 195 6.82 -11.74 8.48
C MET A 195 6.93 -11.25 7.03
N ASN A 196 8.11 -11.39 6.43
CA ASN A 196 8.28 -11.14 5.01
C ASN A 196 7.47 -12.15 4.16
N ARG A 197 7.22 -11.80 2.89
CA ARG A 197 6.37 -12.59 1.98
C ARG A 197 6.85 -14.03 1.80
N ARG A 198 8.16 -14.23 1.65
CA ARG A 198 8.75 -15.57 1.48
C ARG A 198 8.59 -16.43 2.73
N GLY A 199 8.72 -15.84 3.91
CA GLY A 199 8.45 -16.50 5.19
C GLY A 199 7.00 -16.94 5.29
N LEU A 200 6.04 -16.08 4.94
CA LEU A 200 4.63 -16.45 4.89
C LEU A 200 4.34 -17.57 3.89
N MET A 201 4.91 -17.52 2.69
CA MET A 201 4.76 -18.59 1.69
C MET A 201 5.31 -19.92 2.19
N ARG A 202 6.47 -19.91 2.87
CA ARG A 202 7.05 -21.09 3.51
C ARG A 202 6.09 -21.67 4.54
N VAL A 203 5.59 -20.86 5.47
CA VAL A 203 4.61 -21.29 6.48
C VAL A 203 3.36 -21.89 5.82
N ALA A 204 2.81 -21.23 4.82
CA ALA A 204 1.62 -21.72 4.12
C ALA A 204 1.86 -23.06 3.40
N ASN A 205 3.05 -23.26 2.84
CA ASN A 205 3.40 -24.50 2.14
C ASN A 205 3.72 -25.66 3.11
N GLU A 206 4.43 -25.39 4.20
CA GLU A 206 4.98 -26.41 5.10
C GLU A 206 4.09 -26.74 6.30
N SER A 207 3.12 -25.88 6.64
CA SER A 207 2.28 -26.08 7.84
C SER A 207 0.81 -26.32 7.53
N ILE A 208 0.33 -25.97 6.33
CA ILE A 208 -1.09 -25.98 5.97
C ILE A 208 -1.37 -27.07 4.93
N PHE A 209 -1.48 -28.30 5.41
CA PHE A 209 -1.77 -29.46 4.58
C PHE A 209 -3.27 -29.72 4.48
N PRO A 210 -3.73 -30.24 3.32
CA PRO A 210 -5.11 -30.70 3.18
C PRO A 210 -5.38 -31.75 4.24
N TYR A 211 -6.54 -31.67 4.89
CA TYR A 211 -7.01 -32.81 5.66
C TYR A 211 -7.50 -33.90 4.70
N HIS A 212 -6.72 -34.97 4.56
CA HIS A 212 -7.21 -36.20 3.98
C HIS A 212 -8.03 -36.92 5.06
N LYS A 213 -9.31 -37.16 4.79
CA LYS A 213 -10.16 -38.04 5.61
C LYS A 213 -9.79 -39.48 5.37
#